data_AF-A0A139CJJ6-F1
#
_entry.id   AF-A0A139CJJ6-F1
#
_cell.length_a   1.000
_cell.length_b   1.000
_cell.length_c   1.000
_cell.angle_alpha   90.00
_cell.angle_beta   90.00
_cell.angle_gamma   90.00
#
_symmetry.space_group_name_H-M   'P 1'
#
loop_
_entity.id
_entity.type
_entity.pdbx_description
1 polymer ?
#
loop_
_entity_poly.entity_id
_entity_poly.type
_entity_poly.pdbx_seq_one_letter_code
_entity_poly.pdbx_strand_id
1 'polypeptide(L)'
;MVESLEEKVRELQEVEQLKEKMVRKITEIKKDDVLNEPVTFELIVRDAILKCIENTRTELPFSLTPKDLKELLPISDTKVYTLLERGEIPARKIGGKWAIPRDQFLAWFHGSHIKSEEREHRKMLRAKAARRASGN
;
A
#
# COMPACT_ATOMS: atom_id res chain seq x y z
N MET A 1 -33.20 7.24 -26.09
CA MET A 1 -32.29 7.77 -25.05
C MET A 1 -32.50 7.08 -23.70
N VAL A 2 -33.74 6.87 -23.24
CA VAL A 2 -34.03 6.21 -21.95
C VAL A 2 -33.58 4.74 -21.92
N GLU A 3 -33.80 3.98 -23.00
CA GLU A 3 -33.36 2.58 -23.12
C GLU A 3 -31.84 2.38 -22.93
N SER A 4 -31.02 3.34 -23.38
CA SER A 4 -29.55 3.30 -23.23
C SER A 4 -29.09 3.57 -21.79
N LEU A 5 -29.88 4.31 -21.01
CA LEU A 5 -29.61 4.52 -19.59
C LEU A 5 -30.05 3.30 -18.77
N GLU A 6 -31.18 2.70 -19.10
CA GLU A 6 -31.66 1.47 -18.45
C GLU A 6 -30.72 0.29 -18.69
N GLU A 7 -30.15 0.19 -19.90
CA GLU A 7 -29.13 -0.81 -20.24
C GLU A 7 -27.85 -0.62 -19.43
N LYS A 8 -27.35 0.62 -19.31
CA LYS A 8 -26.18 0.93 -18.46
C LYS A 8 -26.42 0.68 -16.99
N VAL A 9 -27.62 0.98 -16.48
CA VAL A 9 -27.97 0.68 -15.09
C VAL A 9 -27.99 -0.83 -14.85
N ARG A 10 -28.47 -1.61 -15.81
CA ARG A 10 -28.46 -3.09 -15.75
C ARG A 10 -27.05 -3.65 -15.75
N GLU A 11 -26.18 -3.16 -16.62
CA GLU A 11 -24.76 -3.55 -16.65
C GLU A 11 -24.05 -3.24 -15.32
N LEU A 12 -24.32 -2.06 -14.73
CA LEU A 12 -23.76 -1.68 -13.44
C LEU A 12 -24.25 -2.59 -12.30
N GLN A 13 -25.52 -2.97 -12.33
CA GLN A 13 -26.08 -3.92 -11.34
C GLN A 13 -25.46 -5.31 -11.48
N GLU A 14 -25.22 -5.77 -12.69
CA GLU A 14 -24.57 -7.07 -12.94
C GLU A 14 -23.11 -7.09 -12.47
N VAL A 15 -22.37 -6.00 -12.71
CA VAL A 15 -21.00 -5.82 -12.19
C VAL A 15 -20.98 -5.83 -10.67
N GLU A 16 -21.95 -5.20 -10.01
CA GLU A 16 -22.02 -5.16 -8.54
C GLU A 16 -22.35 -6.53 -7.95
N GLN A 17 -23.27 -7.28 -8.57
CA GLN A 17 -23.57 -8.66 -8.19
C GLN A 17 -22.36 -9.59 -8.36
N LEU A 18 -21.58 -9.41 -9.43
CA LEU A 18 -20.34 -10.16 -9.66
C LEU A 18 -19.29 -9.84 -8.59
N LYS A 19 -19.13 -8.56 -8.21
CA LYS A 19 -18.23 -8.15 -7.12
C LYS A 19 -18.63 -8.81 -5.79
N GLU A 20 -19.91 -8.77 -5.43
CA GLU A 20 -20.39 -9.40 -4.19
C GLU A 20 -20.14 -10.90 -4.17
N LYS A 21 -20.38 -11.58 -5.31
CA LYS A 21 -20.12 -13.01 -5.47
C LYS A 21 -18.63 -13.34 -5.36
N MET A 22 -17.76 -12.50 -5.92
CA MET A 22 -16.31 -12.63 -5.80
C MET A 22 -15.85 -12.45 -4.35
N VAL A 23 -16.36 -11.43 -3.65
CA VAL A 23 -16.04 -11.17 -2.23
C VAL A 23 -16.47 -12.35 -1.37
N ARG A 24 -17.69 -12.87 -1.52
CA ARG A 24 -18.15 -14.06 -0.79
C ARG A 24 -17.26 -15.28 -1.06
N LYS A 25 -16.92 -15.54 -2.33
CA LYS A 25 -16.04 -16.66 -2.70
C LYS A 25 -14.63 -16.51 -2.12
N ILE A 26 -14.06 -15.31 -2.12
CA ILE A 26 -12.80 -14.99 -1.44
C ILE A 26 -12.93 -15.23 0.08
N THR A 27 -14.11 -14.98 0.66
CA THR A 27 -14.37 -15.12 2.10
C THR A 27 -14.60 -16.59 2.51
N GLU A 28 -15.18 -17.41 1.65
CA GLU A 28 -15.33 -18.86 1.83
C GLU A 28 -14.00 -19.59 1.62
N ILE A 29 -13.21 -19.20 0.61
CA ILE A 29 -11.82 -19.67 0.44
C ILE A 29 -10.98 -19.35 1.69
N LYS A 30 -11.27 -18.24 2.38
CA LYS A 30 -10.64 -17.87 3.66
C LYS A 30 -11.08 -18.72 4.87
N LYS A 31 -12.07 -19.62 4.76
CA LYS A 31 -12.53 -20.39 5.93
C LYS A 31 -11.82 -21.73 6.10
N ASP A 32 -11.39 -22.34 5.00
CA ASP A 32 -10.84 -23.70 5.01
C ASP A 32 -9.29 -23.76 4.92
N ASP A 33 -8.61 -22.68 4.50
CA ASP A 33 -7.14 -22.63 4.33
C ASP A 33 -6.40 -21.66 5.29
N VAL A 34 -7.10 -20.92 6.15
CA VAL A 34 -6.53 -19.74 6.84
C VAL A 34 -5.68 -20.04 8.08
N LEU A 35 -5.58 -21.29 8.52
CA LEU A 35 -4.77 -21.64 9.69
C LEU A 35 -3.31 -22.02 9.39
N ASN A 36 -2.90 -22.11 8.13
CA ASN A 36 -1.49 -22.25 7.77
C ASN A 36 -1.28 -21.64 6.37
N GLU A 37 -0.75 -20.42 6.26
CA GLU A 37 0.32 -20.08 5.30
C GLU A 37 0.64 -18.56 5.24
N PRO A 38 1.92 -18.18 4.96
CA PRO A 38 2.46 -16.82 4.97
C PRO A 38 1.81 -15.82 4.00
N VAL A 39 0.98 -16.30 3.07
CA VAL A 39 0.34 -15.50 2.01
C VAL A 39 -0.72 -14.55 2.57
N THR A 40 -1.35 -14.88 3.71
CA THR A 40 -2.46 -14.09 4.28
C THR A 40 -2.00 -12.75 4.87
N PHE A 41 -0.88 -12.73 5.60
CA PHE A 41 -0.35 -11.51 6.22
C PHE A 41 0.12 -10.50 5.17
N GLU A 42 0.84 -10.97 4.15
CA GLU A 42 1.32 -10.13 3.05
C GLU A 42 0.16 -9.47 2.29
N LEU A 43 -0.90 -10.22 1.99
CA LEU A 43 -2.08 -9.70 1.30
C LEU A 43 -2.85 -8.68 2.15
N ILE A 44 -2.98 -8.89 3.46
CA ILE A 44 -3.66 -7.96 4.37
C ILE A 44 -2.86 -6.66 4.49
N VAL A 45 -1.55 -6.75 4.70
CA VAL A 45 -0.67 -5.57 4.78
C VAL A 45 -0.67 -4.81 3.46
N ARG A 46 -0.59 -5.51 2.33
CA ARG A 46 -0.67 -4.91 1.00
C ARG A 46 -1.99 -4.16 0.79
N ASP A 47 -3.13 -4.78 1.14
CA ASP A 47 -4.45 -4.17 0.99
C ASP A 47 -4.60 -2.92 1.89
N ALA A 48 -4.15 -2.99 3.14
CA ALA A 48 -4.15 -1.86 4.06
C ALA A 48 -3.28 -0.69 3.54
N ILE A 49 -2.09 -0.99 3.02
CA ILE A 49 -1.19 0.02 2.46
C ILE A 49 -1.78 0.65 1.20
N LEU A 50 -2.37 -0.14 0.30
CA LEU A 50 -3.02 0.39 -0.91
C LEU A 50 -4.16 1.36 -0.53
N LYS A 51 -4.97 1.01 0.47
CA LYS A 51 -6.02 1.90 1.00
C LYS A 51 -5.45 3.19 1.61
N CYS A 52 -4.36 3.09 2.38
CA CYS A 52 -3.69 4.28 2.91
C CYS A 52 -3.19 5.18 1.78
N ILE A 53 -2.56 4.59 0.76
CA ILE A 53 -2.07 5.34 -0.41
C ILE A 53 -3.22 6.03 -1.13
N GLU A 54 -4.34 5.33 -1.39
CA GLU A 54 -5.50 5.92 -2.06
C GLU A 54 -6.10 7.10 -1.28
N ASN A 55 -6.29 6.95 0.03
CA ASN A 55 -6.83 8.01 0.88
C ASN A 55 -5.89 9.23 0.92
N THR A 56 -4.59 9.01 1.08
CA THR A 56 -3.62 10.11 1.12
C THR A 56 -3.44 10.76 -0.26
N ARG A 57 -3.64 10.01 -1.36
CA ARG A 57 -3.53 10.52 -2.73
C ARG A 57 -4.55 11.62 -3.03
N THR A 58 -5.74 11.54 -2.44
CA THR A 58 -6.80 12.55 -2.62
C THR A 58 -6.55 13.83 -1.83
N GLU A 59 -5.74 13.76 -0.75
CA GLU A 59 -5.47 14.90 0.13
C GLU A 59 -4.19 15.66 -0.26
N LEU A 60 -3.26 15.00 -0.94
CA LEU A 60 -1.96 15.57 -1.33
C LEU A 60 -1.95 16.12 -2.77
N PRO A 61 -1.25 17.23 -3.02
CA PRO A 61 -1.09 17.77 -4.37
C PRO A 61 -0.32 16.81 -5.27
N PHE A 62 -0.46 16.99 -6.60
CA PHE A 62 0.19 16.12 -7.59
C PHE A 62 1.72 16.05 -7.43
N SER A 63 2.35 17.16 -7.06
CA SER A 63 3.76 17.23 -6.71
C SER A 63 3.91 17.91 -5.36
N LEU A 64 4.71 17.29 -4.50
CA LEU A 64 5.12 17.83 -3.22
C LEU A 64 6.37 18.70 -3.38
N THR A 65 6.58 19.54 -2.38
CA THR A 65 7.72 20.43 -2.19
C THR A 65 8.47 20.06 -0.92
N PRO A 66 9.71 20.55 -0.73
CA PRO A 66 10.43 20.34 0.53
C PRO A 66 9.70 20.88 1.77
N LYS A 67 8.74 21.81 1.62
CA LYS A 67 7.91 22.26 2.75
C LYS A 67 6.90 21.21 3.15
N ASP A 68 6.18 20.64 2.18
CA ASP A 68 5.19 19.58 2.41
C ASP A 68 5.84 18.38 3.10
N LEU A 69 7.08 18.03 2.72
CA LEU A 69 7.83 16.93 3.35
C LEU A 69 8.11 17.14 4.84
N LYS A 70 8.23 18.38 5.33
CA LYS A 70 8.45 18.65 6.77
C LYS A 70 7.17 18.50 7.58
N GLU A 71 6.03 18.77 6.95
CA GLU A 71 4.72 18.58 7.57
C GLU A 71 4.38 17.08 7.61
N LEU A 72 4.77 16.34 6.56
CA LEU A 72 4.52 14.91 6.42
C LEU A 72 5.52 14.03 7.20
N LEU A 73 6.77 14.47 7.35
CA LEU A 73 7.83 13.69 7.97
C LEU A 73 8.34 14.39 9.23
N PRO A 74 8.56 13.66 10.34
CA PRO A 74 9.10 14.22 11.58
C PRO A 74 10.63 14.42 11.48
N ILE A 75 11.09 15.20 10.49
CA ILE A 75 12.50 15.51 10.24
C ILE A 75 12.71 17.00 9.96
N SER A 76 13.90 17.49 10.28
CA SER A 76 14.26 18.90 10.08
C SER A 76 14.46 19.25 8.60
N ASP A 77 14.34 20.55 8.28
CA ASP A 77 14.61 21.14 6.98
C ASP A 77 15.94 20.66 6.37
N THR A 78 17.00 20.80 7.15
CA THR A 78 18.36 20.43 6.74
C THR A 78 18.41 18.96 6.36
N LYS A 79 17.71 18.10 7.11
CA LYS A 79 17.65 16.67 6.83
C LYS A 79 16.84 16.39 5.56
N VAL A 80 15.71 17.06 5.34
CA VAL A 80 14.95 16.94 4.08
C VAL A 80 15.82 17.25 2.87
N TYR A 81 16.51 18.39 2.86
CA TYR A 81 17.39 18.77 1.75
C TYR A 81 18.56 17.80 1.58
N THR A 82 19.17 17.35 2.68
CA THR A 82 20.26 16.36 2.62
C THR A 82 19.79 15.05 1.96
N LEU A 83 18.59 14.56 2.32
CA LEU A 83 18.04 13.33 1.75
C LEU A 83 17.67 13.49 0.27
N LEU A 84 17.15 14.66 -0.12
CA LEU A 84 16.87 14.98 -1.53
C LEU A 84 18.15 15.03 -2.36
N GLU A 85 19.21 15.68 -1.85
CA GLU A 85 20.50 15.77 -2.54
C GLU A 85 21.20 14.42 -2.70
N ARG A 86 21.06 13.54 -1.70
CA ARG A 86 21.58 12.17 -1.76
C ARG A 86 20.73 11.23 -2.62
N GLY A 87 19.55 11.67 -3.08
CA GLY A 87 18.62 10.83 -3.82
C GLY A 87 17.96 9.74 -2.98
N GLU A 88 17.97 9.88 -1.64
CA GLU A 88 17.30 8.93 -0.73
C GLU A 88 15.78 9.10 -0.76
N ILE A 89 15.30 10.31 -1.08
CA ILE A 89 13.90 10.62 -1.36
C ILE A 89 13.73 10.81 -2.87
N PRO A 90 12.75 10.15 -3.52
CA PRO A 90 12.54 10.28 -4.96
C PRO A 90 12.08 11.71 -5.33
N ALA A 91 12.95 12.45 -6.01
CA ALA A 91 12.68 13.83 -6.39
C ALA A 91 13.42 14.22 -7.68
N ARG A 92 12.99 15.33 -8.29
CA ARG A 92 13.66 15.95 -9.46
C ARG A 92 13.84 17.44 -9.24
N LYS A 93 14.94 18.00 -9.75
CA LYS A 93 15.09 19.45 -9.87
C LYS A 93 14.50 19.94 -11.19
N ILE A 94 13.52 20.83 -11.11
CA ILE A 94 12.88 21.49 -12.27
C ILE A 94 13.01 22.99 -12.06
N GLY A 95 13.74 23.68 -12.96
CA GLY A 95 13.96 25.13 -12.85
C GLY A 95 14.63 25.55 -11.53
N GLY A 96 15.55 24.74 -11.00
CA GLY A 96 16.24 25.00 -9.72
C GLY A 96 15.43 24.68 -8.47
N LYS A 97 14.16 24.28 -8.59
CA LYS A 97 13.30 23.89 -7.47
C LYS A 97 13.13 22.38 -7.40
N TRP A 98 12.99 21.84 -6.20
CA TRP A 98 12.67 20.44 -5.99
C TRP A 98 11.18 20.18 -6.25
N ALA A 99 10.91 19.18 -7.09
CA ALA A 99 9.60 18.61 -7.33
C ALA A 99 9.64 17.14 -6.91
N ILE A 100 8.77 16.77 -5.99
CA ILE A 100 8.66 15.42 -5.44
C ILE A 100 7.34 14.82 -5.95
N PRO A 101 7.35 13.91 -6.94
CA PRO A 101 6.12 13.32 -7.45
C PRO A 101 5.40 12.54 -6.33
N ARG A 102 4.16 12.93 -6.01
CA ARG A 102 3.40 12.35 -4.89
C ARG A 102 3.35 10.83 -4.93
N ASP A 103 3.01 10.27 -6.10
CA ASP A 103 2.83 8.83 -6.25
C ASP A 103 4.17 8.07 -6.05
N GLN A 104 5.31 8.66 -6.44
CA GLN A 104 6.63 8.07 -6.17
C GLN A 104 7.02 8.17 -4.69
N PHE A 105 6.70 9.30 -4.05
CA PHE A 105 6.92 9.49 -2.62
C PHE A 105 6.13 8.49 -1.79
N LEU A 106 4.83 8.33 -2.06
CA LEU A 106 3.97 7.38 -1.34
C LEU A 106 4.46 5.93 -1.52
N ALA A 107 4.81 5.55 -2.75
CA ALA A 107 5.37 4.23 -3.02
C ALA A 107 6.69 3.99 -2.26
N TRP A 108 7.58 4.98 -2.22
CA TRP A 108 8.83 4.91 -1.47
C TRP A 108 8.59 4.82 0.05
N PHE A 109 7.71 5.66 0.58
CA PHE A 109 7.44 5.78 2.00
C PHE A 109 6.82 4.49 2.56
N HIS A 110 5.79 3.98 1.90
CA HIS A 110 5.11 2.75 2.33
C HIS A 110 5.83 1.47 1.91
N GLY A 111 6.48 1.46 0.74
CA GLY A 111 7.23 0.29 0.25
C GLY A 111 8.41 -0.09 1.15
N SER A 112 9.00 0.89 1.83
CA SER A 112 10.06 0.67 2.81
C SER A 112 9.57 -0.11 4.04
N HIS A 113 8.32 0.09 4.46
CA HIS A 113 7.70 -0.60 5.60
C HIS A 113 7.37 -2.07 5.31
N ILE A 114 6.98 -2.41 4.06
CA ILE A 114 6.63 -3.79 3.69
C ILE A 114 7.83 -4.72 3.86
N LYS A 115 9.02 -4.28 3.45
CA LYS A 115 10.24 -5.10 3.48
C LYS A 115 10.68 -5.44 4.91
N SER A 116 10.53 -4.50 5.86
CA SER A 116 10.90 -4.74 7.26
C SER A 116 9.95 -5.73 7.93
N GLU A 117 8.65 -5.54 7.74
CA GLU A 117 7.61 -6.41 8.33
C GLU A 117 7.70 -7.84 7.78
N GLU A 118 7.92 -8.00 6.47
CA GLU A 118 8.09 -9.32 5.84
C GLU A 118 9.32 -10.06 6.39
N ARG A 119 10.41 -9.34 6.67
CA ARG A 119 11.62 -9.91 7.26
C ARG A 119 11.37 -10.41 8.68
N GLU A 120 10.71 -9.61 9.51
CA GLU A 120 10.37 -10.00 10.89
C GLU A 120 9.35 -11.14 10.92
N HIS A 121 8.36 -11.12 10.03
CA HIS A 121 7.41 -12.22 9.87
C HIS A 121 8.12 -13.52 9.47
N ARG A 122 9.05 -13.49 8.51
CA ARG A 122 9.87 -14.66 8.13
C ARG A 122 10.72 -15.18 9.29
N LYS A 123 11.31 -14.29 10.10
CA LYS A 123 12.04 -14.70 11.32
C LYS A 123 11.12 -15.37 12.33
N MET A 124 9.92 -14.80 12.55
CA MET A 124 8.92 -15.34 13.47
C MET A 124 8.47 -16.75 13.05
N LEU A 125 8.19 -16.97 11.75
CA LEU A 125 7.80 -18.26 11.22
C LEU A 125 8.91 -19.31 11.40
N ARG A 126 10.16 -18.95 11.11
CA ARG A 126 11.33 -19.83 11.33
C ARG A 126 11.49 -20.20 12.80
N ALA A 127 11.32 -19.24 13.71
CA ALA A 127 11.39 -19.49 15.16
C ALA A 127 10.26 -20.41 15.65
N LYS A 128 9.03 -20.26 15.13
CA LYS A 128 7.89 -21.13 15.43
C LYS A 128 8.11 -22.57 14.93
N ALA A 129 8.64 -22.72 13.72
CA ALA A 129 8.97 -24.03 13.14
C ALA A 129 10.06 -24.76 13.96
N ALA A 130 11.13 -24.04 14.35
CA ALA A 130 12.20 -24.61 15.17
C ALA A 130 11.70 -25.13 16.54
N ARG A 131 10.83 -24.38 17.22
CA ARG A 131 10.24 -24.80 18.50
C ARG A 131 9.41 -26.08 18.38
N ARG A 132 8.71 -26.28 17.26
CA ARG A 132 7.95 -27.50 17.00
C ARG A 132 8.86 -28.71 16.71
N ALA A 133 10.01 -28.48 16.07
CA ALA A 133 10.99 -29.53 15.77
C ALA A 133 11.81 -30.00 16.99
N SER A 134 11.99 -29.13 17.99
CA SER A 134 12.73 -29.44 19.24
C SER A 134 11.87 -30.03 20.36
N GLY A 135 10.55 -30.11 20.17
CA GLY A 135 9.58 -30.59 21.17
C GLY A 135 9.10 -32.01 20.95
N ASN A 136 9.84 -32.85 20.20
CA ASN A 136 9.51 -34.25 19.92
C ASN A 136 10.66 -35.17 20.30
#